data_AF-A0A925RR10-F1
#
_entry.id   AF-A0A925RR10-F1
#
_cell.length_a   1.000
_cell.length_b   1.000
_cell.length_c   1.000
_cell.angle_alpha   90.00
_cell.angle_beta   90.00
_cell.angle_gamma   90.00
#
_symmetry.space_group_name_H-M   'P 1'
#
loop_
_entity.id
_entity.type
_entity.pdbx_description
1 polymer ?
#
loop_
_entity_poly.entity_id
_entity_poly.type
_entity_poly.pdbx_seq_one_letter_code
_entity_poly.pdbx_strand_id
1 'polypeptide(L)'
;MNTIAQFAVVCGLSLAAGSATWFIKGAPGTLVSICNPNQLRADEICPADVAGKILWVDARSRKEWEDNGLGDSILWNLDPKEDAQLFEAEAAMRIVAAEMVIVYCGSESCGTSRQVADRIRSLDLGPDVKVLHGGWDALVHSSLLKDSNLAK
;
A
#
# COMPACT_ATOMS: atom_id res chain seq x y z
N MET A 1 -38.05 -35.22 -22.98
CA MET A 1 -37.26 -33.97 -22.98
C MET A 1 -35.81 -34.35 -22.73
N ASN A 2 -34.88 -33.99 -23.62
CA ASN A 2 -33.48 -34.39 -23.50
C ASN A 2 -32.76 -33.44 -22.53
N THR A 3 -32.50 -33.91 -21.31
CA THR A 3 -31.81 -33.15 -20.26
C THR A 3 -30.46 -32.60 -20.71
N ILE A 4 -29.75 -33.34 -21.57
CA ILE A 4 -28.48 -32.92 -22.20
C ILE A 4 -28.66 -31.66 -23.05
N ALA A 5 -29.76 -31.58 -23.83
CA ALA A 5 -30.04 -30.42 -24.67
C ALA A 5 -30.37 -29.18 -23.82
N GLN A 6 -31.07 -29.36 -22.71
CA GLN A 6 -31.37 -28.26 -21.78
C GLN A 6 -30.10 -27.72 -21.11
N PHE A 7 -29.18 -28.60 -20.68
CA PHE A 7 -27.90 -28.18 -20.12
C PHE A 7 -27.05 -27.41 -21.14
N ALA A 8 -26.98 -27.87 -22.39
CA ALA A 8 -26.23 -27.19 -23.44
C ALA A 8 -26.74 -25.77 -23.69
N VAL A 9 -28.07 -25.58 -23.69
CA VAL A 9 -28.70 -24.26 -23.88
C VAL A 9 -28.39 -23.32 -22.71
N VAL A 10 -28.50 -23.80 -21.47
CA VAL A 10 -28.21 -22.98 -20.28
C VAL A 10 -26.73 -22.57 -20.26
N CYS A 11 -25.81 -23.51 -20.48
CA CYS A 11 -24.38 -23.20 -20.53
C CYS A 11 -24.04 -22.22 -21.66
N GLY A 12 -24.63 -22.39 -22.84
CA GLY A 12 -24.45 -21.49 -23.97
C GLY A 12 -24.89 -20.06 -23.65
N LEU A 13 -26.08 -19.91 -23.05
CA LEU A 13 -26.60 -18.60 -22.63
C LEU A 13 -25.71 -17.92 -21.58
N SER A 14 -25.23 -18.67 -20.59
CA SER A 14 -24.33 -18.13 -19.55
C SER A 14 -22.99 -17.66 -20.13
N LEU A 15 -22.38 -18.45 -21.02
CA LEU A 15 -21.12 -18.08 -21.66
C LEU A 15 -21.26 -16.88 -22.60
N ALA A 16 -22.37 -16.80 -23.35
CA ALA A 16 -22.66 -15.68 -24.22
C ALA A 16 -22.85 -14.38 -23.42
N ALA A 17 -23.60 -14.44 -22.31
CA ALA A 17 -23.79 -13.29 -21.43
C ALA A 17 -22.47 -12.82 -20.79
N GLY A 18 -21.63 -13.75 -20.30
CA GLY A 18 -20.33 -13.45 -19.72
C GLY A 18 -19.34 -12.86 -20.75
N SER A 19 -19.37 -13.36 -21.98
CA SER A 19 -18.53 -12.84 -23.07
C SER A 19 -18.97 -11.44 -23.50
N ALA A 20 -20.28 -11.21 -23.59
CA ALA A 20 -20.83 -9.89 -23.93
C ALA A 20 -20.47 -8.83 -22.88
N THR A 21 -20.57 -9.15 -21.58
CA THR A 21 -20.13 -8.22 -20.53
C THR A 21 -18.63 -7.97 -20.57
N TRP A 22 -17.81 -8.99 -20.85
CA TRP A 22 -16.37 -8.84 -21.02
C TRP A 22 -16.00 -7.92 -22.20
N PHE A 23 -16.70 -8.02 -23.33
CA PHE A 23 -16.45 -7.14 -24.49
C PHE A 23 -16.90 -5.69 -24.24
N ILE A 24 -17.99 -5.45 -23.51
CA ILE A 24 -18.51 -4.10 -23.26
C ILE A 24 -17.74 -3.40 -22.14
N LYS A 25 -17.48 -4.11 -21.04
CA LYS A 25 -16.89 -3.55 -19.82
C LYS A 25 -15.38 -3.74 -19.74
N GLY A 26 -14.81 -4.57 -20.61
CA GLY A 26 -13.44 -5.06 -20.51
C GLY A 26 -13.34 -6.27 -19.57
N ALA A 27 -12.13 -6.80 -19.40
CA ALA A 27 -11.85 -7.79 -18.37
C ALA A 27 -12.37 -7.29 -17.02
N PRO A 28 -13.01 -8.15 -16.18
CA PRO A 28 -13.28 -7.79 -14.81
C PRO A 28 -11.94 -7.37 -14.22
N GLY A 29 -11.79 -6.07 -13.94
CA GLY A 29 -10.53 -5.50 -13.54
C GLY A 29 -10.08 -6.21 -12.28
N THR A 30 -9.13 -7.13 -12.41
CA THR A 30 -8.26 -7.45 -11.29
C THR A 30 -7.57 -6.15 -10.91
N LEU A 31 -7.59 -5.87 -9.62
CA LEU A 31 -7.06 -4.67 -8.97
C LEU A 31 -8.07 -3.52 -9.03
N VAL A 32 -8.90 -3.47 -7.97
CA VAL A 32 -9.34 -2.21 -7.39
C VAL A 32 -8.13 -1.28 -7.43
N SER A 33 -8.17 -0.17 -8.19
CA SER A 33 -7.18 0.87 -8.00
C SER A 33 -7.48 1.46 -6.62
N ILE A 34 -6.89 0.88 -5.58
CA ILE A 34 -7.05 1.31 -4.18
C ILE A 34 -6.67 2.79 -4.05
N CYS A 35 -5.89 3.30 -5.01
CA CYS A 35 -5.57 4.70 -5.16
C CYS A 35 -6.41 5.34 -6.27
N ASN A 36 -7.44 6.10 -5.89
CA ASN A 36 -8.18 6.93 -6.84
C ASN A 36 -7.51 8.32 -6.90
N PRO A 37 -6.92 8.73 -8.04
CA PRO A 37 -6.19 9.99 -8.16
C PRO A 37 -7.00 11.24 -7.78
N ASN A 38 -8.34 11.16 -7.82
CA ASN A 38 -9.23 12.26 -7.43
C ASN A 38 -9.43 12.39 -5.91
N GLN A 39 -9.01 11.41 -5.12
CA GLN A 39 -9.08 11.41 -3.66
C GLN A 39 -7.70 11.61 -2.99
N LEU A 40 -6.61 11.64 -3.77
CA LEU A 40 -5.27 11.88 -3.22
C LEU A 40 -5.17 13.32 -2.71
N ARG A 41 -4.65 13.44 -1.49
CA ARG A 41 -4.13 14.72 -1.00
C ARG A 41 -2.75 15.00 -1.58
N ALA A 42 -2.33 16.27 -1.53
CA ALA A 42 -1.03 16.71 -2.06
C ALA A 42 0.18 16.05 -1.35
N ASP A 43 -0.02 15.53 -0.13
CA ASP A 43 0.95 14.83 0.68
C ASP A 43 0.88 13.29 0.55
N GLU A 44 -0.05 12.78 -0.26
CA GLU A 44 -0.27 11.35 -0.47
C GLU A 44 0.30 10.88 -1.83
N ILE A 45 0.78 9.64 -1.89
CA ILE A 45 1.29 9.00 -3.11
C ILE A 45 0.67 7.62 -3.30
N CYS A 46 0.40 7.26 -4.55
CA CYS A 46 -0.02 5.91 -4.89
C CYS A 46 1.17 4.96 -4.96
N PRO A 47 1.02 3.69 -4.53
CA PRO A 47 2.09 2.69 -4.64
C PRO A 47 2.62 2.53 -6.08
N ALA A 48 1.77 2.71 -7.09
CA ALA A 48 2.17 2.59 -8.50
C ALA A 48 3.06 3.74 -9.02
N ASP A 49 3.02 4.90 -8.37
CA ASP A 49 3.76 6.10 -8.79
C ASP A 49 5.10 6.24 -8.04
N VAL A 50 5.41 5.30 -7.16
CA VAL A 50 6.64 5.28 -6.38
C VAL A 50 7.81 4.87 -7.27
N ALA A 51 8.81 5.75 -7.39
CA ALA A 51 10.03 5.50 -8.16
C ALA A 51 11.28 6.04 -7.45
N GLY A 52 12.43 5.39 -7.68
CA GLY A 52 13.74 5.86 -7.21
C GLY A 52 14.22 5.20 -5.91
N LYS A 53 15.12 5.89 -5.18
CA LYS A 53 15.72 5.38 -3.94
C LYS A 53 14.88 5.79 -2.73
N ILE A 54 13.89 4.95 -2.45
CA ILE A 54 12.87 5.15 -1.42
C ILE A 54 13.23 4.46 -0.10
N LEU A 55 12.90 5.15 1.00
CA LEU A 55 12.87 4.58 2.34
C LEU A 55 11.41 4.38 2.76
N TRP A 56 11.06 3.16 3.09
CA TRP A 56 9.74 2.82 3.63
C TRP A 56 9.71 3.02 5.14
N VAL A 57 8.66 3.63 5.65
CA VAL A 57 8.44 3.83 7.09
C VAL A 57 7.09 3.22 7.48
N ASP A 58 7.14 2.23 8.34
CA ASP A 58 5.96 1.56 8.89
C ASP A 58 5.51 2.28 10.16
N ALA A 59 4.29 2.85 10.13
CA ALA A 59 3.68 3.51 11.27
C ALA A 59 2.77 2.60 12.12
N ARG A 60 2.77 1.28 11.85
CA ARG A 60 1.98 0.28 12.58
C ARG A 60 2.65 -0.11 13.91
N SER A 61 2.00 -0.98 14.66
CA SER A 61 2.60 -1.55 15.86
C SER A 61 3.80 -2.44 15.50
N ARG A 62 4.79 -2.54 16.41
CA ARG A 62 5.93 -3.44 16.25
C ARG A 62 5.52 -4.87 15.89
N LYS A 63 4.49 -5.38 16.54
CA LYS A 63 3.99 -6.75 16.33
C LYS A 63 3.53 -6.98 14.89
N GLU A 64 2.86 -6.00 14.28
CA GLU A 64 2.41 -6.10 12.88
C GLU A 64 3.57 -5.98 11.90
N TRP A 65 4.54 -5.12 12.19
CA TRP A 65 5.75 -4.99 11.39
C TRP A 65 6.64 -6.23 11.45
N GLU A 66 6.78 -6.88 12.61
CA GLU A 66 7.51 -8.14 12.75
C GLU A 66 6.81 -9.32 12.07
N ASP A 67 5.47 -9.30 12.00
CA ASP A 67 4.68 -10.38 11.41
C ASP A 67 4.69 -10.33 9.87
N ASN A 68 4.53 -9.13 9.30
CA ASN A 68 4.44 -8.98 7.85
C ASN A 68 5.02 -7.68 7.29
N GLY A 69 5.86 -6.95 8.01
CA GLY A 69 6.47 -5.71 7.54
C GLY A 69 7.30 -5.87 6.26
N LEU A 70 7.51 -4.75 5.56
CA LEU A 70 8.48 -4.66 4.48
C LEU A 70 9.90 -4.80 5.07
N GLY A 71 10.73 -5.70 4.54
CA GLY A 71 12.07 -5.97 5.09
C GLY A 71 13.01 -4.76 5.00
N ASP A 72 12.83 -3.91 4.00
CA ASP A 72 13.60 -2.67 3.86
C ASP A 72 12.96 -1.47 4.57
N SER A 73 11.84 -1.64 5.27
CA SER A 73 11.22 -0.53 6.01
C SER A 73 11.84 -0.30 7.38
N ILE A 74 11.65 0.91 7.91
CA ILE A 74 11.89 1.23 9.32
C ILE A 74 10.57 1.27 10.06
N LEU A 75 10.55 0.75 11.27
CA LEU A 75 9.42 0.94 12.18
C LEU A 75 9.53 2.32 12.82
N TRP A 76 8.48 3.13 12.67
CA TRP A 76 8.34 4.39 13.39
C TRP A 76 6.88 4.61 13.75
N ASN A 77 6.54 4.29 15.00
CA ASN A 77 5.22 4.57 15.54
C ASN A 77 5.26 5.65 16.63
N LEU A 78 4.07 6.09 17.03
CA LEU A 78 3.85 7.10 18.06
C LEU A 78 3.17 6.49 19.30
N ASP A 79 3.35 5.18 19.53
CA ASP A 79 2.80 4.52 20.71
C ASP A 79 3.58 4.98 21.96
N PRO A 80 2.92 5.52 23.00
CA PRO A 80 3.58 5.95 24.23
C PRO A 80 4.28 4.81 25.00
N LYS A 81 4.03 3.54 24.65
CA LYS A 81 4.71 2.38 25.22
C LYS A 81 6.05 2.08 24.57
N GLU A 82 6.33 2.64 23.39
CA GLU A 82 7.59 2.45 22.68
C GLU A 82 8.45 3.72 22.75
N ASP A 83 9.77 3.54 22.62
CA ASP A 83 10.73 4.62 22.69
C ASP A 83 10.83 5.36 21.35
N ALA A 84 10.04 6.43 21.21
CA ALA A 84 10.02 7.27 20.02
C ALA A 84 11.39 7.90 19.70
N GLN A 85 12.23 8.17 20.70
CA GLN A 85 13.56 8.75 20.49
C GLN A 85 14.52 7.74 19.86
N LEU A 86 14.41 6.47 20.22
CA LEU A 86 15.22 5.41 19.62
C LEU A 86 14.89 5.26 18.12
N PHE A 87 13.61 5.27 17.78
CA PHE A 87 13.14 5.24 16.40
C PHE A 87 13.58 6.47 15.61
N GLU A 88 13.44 7.66 16.19
CA GLU A 88 13.91 8.92 15.59
C GLU A 88 15.40 8.84 15.23
N ALA A 89 16.24 8.30 16.10
CA ALA A 89 17.68 8.19 15.88
C ALA A 89 18.06 7.20 14.76
N GLU A 90 17.45 6.01 14.74
CA GLU A 90 17.68 5.02 13.67
C GLU A 90 17.13 5.51 12.33
N ALA A 91 15.95 6.12 12.35
CA ALA A 91 15.30 6.64 11.17
C ALA A 91 16.08 7.80 10.56
N ALA A 92 16.57 8.75 11.37
CA ALA A 92 17.26 9.94 10.89
C ALA A 92 18.46 9.60 9.97
N MET A 93 19.28 8.61 10.35
CA MET A 93 20.41 8.19 9.52
C MET A 93 19.99 7.60 8.18
N ARG A 94 18.91 6.81 8.16
CA ARG A 94 18.39 6.20 6.91
C ARG A 94 17.66 7.23 6.04
N ILE A 95 16.95 8.16 6.65
CA ILE A 95 16.21 9.24 5.98
C ILE A 95 17.18 10.14 5.22
N VAL A 96 18.26 10.59 5.86
CA VAL A 96 19.28 11.44 5.21
C VAL A 96 19.95 10.74 4.01
N ALA A 97 20.00 9.40 4.02
CA ALA A 97 20.59 8.61 2.93
C ALA A 97 19.60 8.26 1.79
N ALA A 98 18.31 8.58 1.97
CA ALA A 98 17.23 8.32 1.02
C ALA A 98 16.86 9.59 0.24
N GLU A 99 16.33 9.42 -0.97
CA GLU A 99 15.86 10.53 -1.80
C GLU A 99 14.39 10.87 -1.50
N MET A 100 13.61 9.84 -1.16
CA MET A 100 12.19 9.94 -0.83
C MET A 100 11.85 9.02 0.34
N VAL A 101 11.01 9.51 1.24
CA VAL A 101 10.54 8.77 2.41
C VAL A 101 9.04 8.54 2.28
N ILE A 102 8.60 7.29 2.33
CA ILE A 102 7.19 6.91 2.20
C ILE A 102 6.72 6.30 3.49
N VAL A 103 5.78 6.96 4.14
CA VAL A 103 5.18 6.51 5.40
C VAL A 103 3.86 5.82 5.12
N TYR A 104 3.71 4.57 5.55
CA TYR A 104 2.45 3.83 5.44
C TYR A 104 1.95 3.42 6.83
N CYS A 105 0.64 3.22 6.95
CA CYS A 105 0.02 2.63 8.13
C CYS A 105 -0.86 1.44 7.71
N GLY A 106 -1.50 0.73 8.64
CA GLY A 106 -2.29 -0.47 8.36
C GLY A 106 -3.46 -0.26 7.40
N SER A 107 -4.11 0.91 7.42
CA SER A 107 -5.29 1.20 6.60
C SER A 107 -5.34 2.65 6.14
N GLU A 108 -6.20 2.94 5.15
CA GLU A 108 -6.49 4.31 4.68
C GLU A 108 -7.01 5.24 5.79
N SER A 109 -7.75 4.69 6.76
CA SER A 109 -8.29 5.45 7.89
C SER A 109 -7.28 5.73 9.00
N CYS A 110 -6.07 5.17 8.91
CA CYS A 110 -5.05 5.36 9.91
C CYS A 110 -4.39 6.73 9.78
N GLY A 111 -4.70 7.64 10.70
CA GLY A 111 -4.09 8.97 10.78
C GLY A 111 -2.66 8.99 11.32
N THR A 112 -2.12 7.86 11.78
CA THR A 112 -0.77 7.78 12.38
C THR A 112 0.32 8.02 11.35
N SER A 113 0.16 7.54 10.11
CA SER A 113 1.13 7.79 9.03
C SER A 113 1.34 9.27 8.75
N ARG A 114 0.29 10.09 8.83
CA ARG A 114 0.38 11.54 8.68
C ARG A 114 1.12 12.19 9.84
N GLN A 115 0.82 11.79 11.07
CA GLN A 115 1.52 12.33 12.25
C GLN A 115 3.02 12.00 12.21
N VAL A 116 3.37 10.78 11.79
CA VAL A 116 4.77 10.38 11.59
C VAL A 116 5.41 11.15 10.44
N ALA A 117 4.71 11.31 9.31
CA ALA A 117 5.20 12.10 8.18
C ALA A 117 5.43 13.58 8.57
N ASP A 118 4.51 14.19 9.30
CA ASP A 118 4.64 15.57 9.78
C ASP A 118 5.79 15.70 10.79
N ARG A 119 6.00 14.69 11.63
CA ARG A 119 7.17 14.63 12.51
C ARG A 119 8.47 14.57 11.71
N ILE A 120 8.56 13.72 10.70
CA ILE A 120 9.75 13.63 9.83
C ILE A 120 9.98 14.95 9.08
N ARG A 121 8.93 15.57 8.54
CA ARG A 121 9.02 16.89 7.89
C ARG A 121 9.50 17.96 8.85
N SER A 122 9.07 17.91 10.12
CA SER A 122 9.51 18.87 11.14
C SER A 122 10.99 18.76 11.51
N LEU A 123 11.63 17.62 11.21
CA LEU A 123 13.06 17.41 11.42
C LEU A 123 13.93 18.02 10.29
N ASP A 124 13.31 18.49 9.20
CA ASP A 124 13.96 19.16 8.06
C ASP A 124 15.20 18.40 7.53
N LEU A 125 15.07 17.08 7.40
CA LEU A 125 16.18 16.17 7.07
C LEU A 125 16.55 16.19 5.57
N GLY A 126 15.81 16.90 4.73
CA GLY A 126 16.08 17.07 3.29
C GLY A 126 15.23 16.28 2.27
N PRO A 127 14.82 15.02 2.49
CA PRO A 127 14.11 14.24 1.47
C PRO A 127 12.61 14.55 1.40
N ASP A 128 11.98 14.23 0.26
CA ASP A 128 10.53 14.39 0.09
C ASP A 128 9.78 13.31 0.88
N VAL A 129 8.94 13.74 1.83
CA VAL A 129 8.17 12.85 2.70
C VAL A 129 6.75 12.76 2.20
N LYS A 130 6.34 11.55 1.79
CA LYS A 130 4.99 11.25 1.30
C LYS A 130 4.30 10.22 2.18
N VAL A 131 2.98 10.30 2.24
CA VAL A 131 2.14 9.31 2.92
C VAL A 131 1.58 8.35 1.86
N LEU A 132 1.66 7.05 2.12
CA LEU A 132 1.08 6.08 1.21
C LEU A 132 -0.44 6.05 1.34
N HIS A 133 -1.13 6.30 0.23
CA HIS A 133 -2.59 6.21 0.17
C HIS A 133 -3.04 4.75 0.25
N GLY A 134 -4.02 4.45 1.11
CA GLY A 134 -4.56 3.11 1.33
C GLY A 134 -3.73 2.19 2.25
N GLY A 135 -2.53 2.61 2.68
CA GLY A 135 -1.75 1.90 3.70
C GLY A 135 -1.25 0.50 3.29
N TRP A 136 -1.16 -0.40 4.27
CA TRP A 136 -0.68 -1.78 4.11
C TRP A 136 -1.56 -2.57 3.13
N ASP A 137 -2.88 -2.39 3.18
CA ASP A 137 -3.80 -3.04 2.25
C ASP A 137 -3.48 -2.67 0.80
N ALA A 138 -3.12 -1.41 0.54
CA ALA A 138 -2.70 -0.98 -0.79
C ALA A 138 -1.37 -1.62 -1.22
N LEU A 139 -0.43 -1.82 -0.30
CA LEU A 139 0.83 -2.51 -0.58
C LEU A 139 0.61 -3.99 -0.90
N VAL A 140 -0.21 -4.68 -0.12
CA VAL A 140 -0.51 -6.11 -0.30
C VAL A 140 -1.15 -6.41 -1.66
N HIS A 141 -2.00 -5.50 -2.13
CA HIS A 141 -2.64 -5.63 -3.43
C HIS A 141 -1.78 -5.07 -4.58
N SER A 142 -0.73 -4.32 -4.28
CA SER A 142 0.25 -3.85 -5.26
C SER A 142 1.30 -4.92 -5.53
N SER A 143 1.85 -4.95 -6.74
CA SER A 143 2.96 -5.84 -7.10
C SER A 143 4.27 -5.54 -6.38
N LEU A 144 4.34 -4.50 -5.53
CA LEU A 144 5.55 -4.10 -4.81
C LEU A 144 6.02 -5.15 -3.78
N LEU A 145 5.10 -5.91 -3.17
CA LEU A 145 5.48 -7.01 -2.26
C LEU A 145 6.11 -8.20 -2.96
N LYS A 146 6.00 -8.29 -4.30
CA LYS A 146 6.60 -9.40 -5.06
C LYS A 146 8.11 -9.25 -5.20
N ASP A 147 8.60 -8.01 -5.15
CA ASP A 147 10.00 -7.67 -5.33
C ASP A 147 10.71 -7.32 -4.01
N SER A 148 9.95 -7.05 -2.94
CA SER A 148 10.50 -6.73 -1.61
C SER A 148 10.47 -7.95 -0.70
N ASN A 149 11.62 -8.27 -0.11
CA ASN A 149 11.70 -9.32 0.90
C ASN A 149 10.85 -8.88 2.11
N LEU A 150 9.90 -9.72 2.51
CA LEU A 150 9.17 -9.53 3.76
C LEU A 150 10.17 -9.61 4.93
N ALA A 151 10.01 -8.74 5.93
CA ALA A 151 10.75 -8.83 7.17
C ALA A 151 10.53 -10.22 7.77
N LYS A 152 11.61 -10.94 8.09
CA LYS A 152 11.59 -12.27 8.68
C LYS A 152 12.39 -12.26 9.98
#